data_AF-A0A653F1H1-F1
#
_entry.id   AF-A0A653F1H1-F1
#
_cell.length_a   1.000
_cell.length_b   1.000
_cell.length_c   1.000
_cell.angle_alpha   90.00
_cell.angle_beta   90.00
_cell.angle_gamma   90.00
#
_symmetry.space_group_name_H-M   'P 1'
#
loop_
_entity.id
_entity.type
_entity.pdbx_description
1 polymer ?
#
loop_
_entity_poly.entity_id
_entity_poly.type
_entity_poly.pdbx_seq_one_letter_code
_entity_poly.pdbx_strand_id
1 'polypeptide(L)'
;MTPADEEPAADSAEPVTAVSVAWLPAGDYERALELWPDFAGSDLVTGPDGPVAHPLYCWRMQQKLVELAEAGFLGLAVAAIRVAPFTAWCAEQGQEPDSSDARAEYAAHLTARGDHDVIAWPPGRNQQCWCDSGCKYKKCCAAASFIDTEPAS
;
A
#
# COMPACT_ATOMS: atom_id res chain seq x y z
N MET A 1 43.20 32.00 26.21
CA MET A 1 41.79 31.83 26.63
C MET A 1 40.94 31.98 25.39
N THR A 2 40.57 30.85 24.79
CA THR A 2 39.70 30.78 23.61
C THR A 2 38.29 30.44 24.12
N PRO A 3 37.25 31.22 23.80
CA PRO A 3 35.90 30.70 23.70
C PRO A 3 35.63 30.37 22.23
N ALA A 4 35.37 29.09 21.95
CA ALA A 4 34.01 28.58 21.72
C ALA A 4 33.71 28.63 20.23
N ASP A 5 34.23 27.57 19.59
CA ASP A 5 33.68 26.92 18.43
C ASP A 5 32.20 26.64 18.70
N GLU A 6 31.30 27.39 18.07
CA GLU A 6 29.87 27.12 18.03
C GLU A 6 29.56 26.68 16.60
N GLU A 7 29.75 25.39 16.36
CA GLU A 7 29.25 24.72 15.17
C GLU A 7 27.77 24.38 15.45
N PRO A 8 26.78 25.02 14.80
CA PRO A 8 25.42 24.57 14.90
C PRO A 8 25.34 23.22 14.18
N ALA A 9 25.07 22.16 14.96
CA ALA A 9 24.61 20.88 14.44
C ALA A 9 23.36 21.13 13.60
N ALA A 10 23.55 21.20 12.29
CA ALA A 10 22.47 21.18 11.33
C ALA A 10 21.78 19.82 11.47
N ASP A 11 20.59 19.88 12.07
CA ASP A 11 19.50 18.91 11.99
C ASP A 11 19.53 18.24 10.61
N SER A 12 20.13 17.05 10.56
CA SER A 12 19.98 16.18 9.41
C SER A 12 18.63 15.52 9.57
N ALA A 13 17.57 16.26 9.23
CA ALA A 13 16.32 15.64 8.81
C ALA A 13 16.64 14.87 7.52
N GLU A 14 17.15 13.65 7.67
CA GLU A 14 17.26 12.71 6.56
C GLU A 14 15.86 12.62 5.93
N PRO A 15 15.75 12.65 4.58
CA PRO A 15 14.44 12.54 3.96
C PRO A 15 13.88 11.17 4.33
N VAL A 16 12.90 11.15 5.22
CA VAL A 16 12.08 9.97 5.48
C VAL A 16 11.24 9.72 4.23
N THR A 17 11.83 9.14 3.20
CA THR A 17 11.16 8.68 1.98
C THR A 17 10.41 7.37 2.24
N ALA A 18 9.74 7.27 3.38
CA ALA A 18 8.85 6.16 3.67
C ALA A 18 7.62 6.27 2.76
N VAL A 19 7.62 5.52 1.66
CA VAL A 19 6.49 5.49 0.73
C VAL A 19 5.46 4.51 1.23
N SER A 20 4.23 4.99 1.41
CA SER A 20 3.10 4.18 1.83
C SER A 20 2.17 3.95 0.66
N VAL A 21 1.92 2.68 0.34
CA VAL A 21 1.05 2.28 -0.75
C VAL A 21 -0.31 1.87 -0.20
N ALA A 22 -1.36 2.48 -0.74
CA ALA A 22 -2.75 2.16 -0.48
C ALA A 22 -3.13 0.76 -1.00
N TRP A 23 -3.57 -0.12 -0.12
CA TRP A 23 -4.06 -1.46 -0.48
C TRP A 23 -5.45 -1.72 0.08
N LEU A 24 -6.31 -2.37 -0.71
CA LEU A 24 -7.65 -2.76 -0.28
C LEU A 24 -7.73 -4.25 0.10
N PRO A 25 -8.13 -4.57 1.34
CA PRO A 25 -8.38 -5.95 1.77
C PRO A 25 -9.62 -6.55 1.10
N ALA A 26 -9.74 -7.88 1.17
CA ALA A 26 -10.91 -8.59 0.65
C ALA A 26 -12.20 -8.08 1.30
N GLY A 27 -13.28 -7.98 0.53
CA GLY A 27 -14.56 -7.37 0.91
C GLY A 27 -14.58 -5.84 0.71
N ASP A 28 -13.53 -5.13 1.14
CA ASP A 28 -13.37 -3.70 0.88
C ASP A 28 -13.00 -3.45 -0.58
N TYR A 29 -12.19 -4.32 -1.18
CA TYR A 29 -11.87 -4.28 -2.60
C TYR A 29 -13.13 -4.40 -3.46
N GLU A 30 -13.96 -5.42 -3.25
CA GLU A 30 -15.21 -5.60 -4.01
C GLU A 30 -16.13 -4.39 -3.89
N ARG A 31 -16.26 -3.84 -2.67
CA ARG A 31 -17.06 -2.64 -2.45
C ARG A 31 -16.47 -1.40 -3.12
N ALA A 32 -15.14 -1.27 -3.15
CA ALA A 32 -14.49 -0.21 -3.89
C ALA A 32 -14.75 -0.31 -5.40
N LEU A 33 -14.80 -1.51 -5.98
CA LEU A 33 -15.16 -1.68 -7.39
C LEU A 33 -16.57 -1.16 -7.71
N GLU A 34 -17.51 -1.30 -6.78
CA GLU A 34 -18.88 -0.82 -6.94
C GLU A 34 -19.03 0.69 -6.78
N LEU A 35 -18.23 1.28 -5.88
CA LEU A 35 -18.37 2.69 -5.48
C LEU A 35 -17.46 3.64 -6.25
N TRP A 36 -16.31 3.16 -6.74
CA TRP A 36 -15.19 3.96 -7.22
C TRP A 36 -14.83 3.56 -8.66
N PRO A 37 -15.49 4.14 -9.68
CA PRO A 37 -15.25 3.80 -11.07
C PRO A 37 -13.83 4.13 -11.57
N ASP A 38 -13.17 5.18 -11.07
CA ASP A 38 -11.77 5.48 -11.41
C ASP A 38 -10.82 4.41 -10.85
N PHE A 39 -11.07 3.95 -9.61
CA PHE A 39 -10.35 2.78 -9.09
C PHE A 39 -10.59 1.53 -9.93
N ALA A 40 -11.84 1.24 -10.27
CA ALA A 40 -12.23 0.08 -11.07
C ALA A 40 -11.61 0.10 -12.47
N GLY A 41 -11.40 1.29 -13.05
CA GLY A 41 -10.76 1.50 -14.34
C GLY A 41 -9.21 1.54 -14.30
N SER A 42 -8.60 1.52 -13.11
CA SER A 42 -7.14 1.60 -12.98
C SER A 42 -6.43 0.34 -13.49
N ASP A 43 -5.19 0.49 -13.98
CA ASP A 43 -4.37 -0.62 -14.49
C ASP A 43 -4.15 -1.75 -13.45
N LEU A 44 -4.25 -1.45 -12.16
CA LEU A 44 -4.18 -2.45 -11.09
C LEU A 44 -5.38 -3.39 -11.06
N VAL A 45 -6.51 -2.94 -11.57
CA VAL A 45 -7.81 -3.56 -11.40
C VAL A 45 -8.37 -4.04 -12.74
N THR A 46 -8.14 -3.31 -13.82
CA THR A 46 -8.71 -3.65 -15.12
C THR A 46 -8.12 -4.95 -15.70
N GLY A 47 -9.00 -5.83 -16.18
CA GLY A 47 -8.68 -7.06 -16.88
C GLY A 47 -9.48 -7.18 -18.20
N PRO A 48 -9.22 -8.23 -18.99
CA PRO A 48 -9.86 -8.42 -20.31
C PRO A 48 -11.39 -8.60 -20.24
N ASP A 49 -11.89 -9.21 -19.16
CA ASP A 49 -13.31 -9.52 -18.96
C ASP A 49 -13.98 -8.66 -17.87
N GLY A 50 -13.31 -7.59 -17.41
CA GLY A 50 -13.75 -6.76 -16.30
C GLY A 50 -12.69 -6.65 -15.19
N PRO A 51 -13.06 -6.17 -13.99
CA PRO A 51 -12.12 -6.05 -12.88
C PRO A 51 -11.56 -7.43 -12.49
N VAL A 52 -10.25 -7.49 -12.22
CA VAL A 52 -9.53 -8.71 -11.84
C VAL A 52 -9.96 -9.20 -10.45
N ALA A 53 -9.72 -10.47 -10.16
CA ALA A 53 -9.95 -11.00 -8.82
C ALA A 53 -8.95 -10.41 -7.81
N HIS A 54 -9.36 -10.30 -6.54
CA HIS A 54 -8.54 -9.77 -5.44
C HIS A 54 -7.13 -10.38 -5.32
N PRO A 55 -6.91 -11.71 -5.51
CA PRO A 55 -5.57 -12.30 -5.50
C PRO A 55 -4.65 -11.74 -6.59
N LEU A 56 -5.18 -11.50 -7.80
CA LEU A 56 -4.41 -10.94 -8.91
C LEU A 56 -4.13 -9.45 -8.68
N TYR A 57 -5.09 -8.69 -8.13
CA TYR A 57 -4.86 -7.32 -7.66
C TYR A 57 -3.72 -7.25 -6.64
N CYS A 58 -3.73 -8.12 -5.62
CA CYS A 58 -2.65 -8.20 -4.63
C CYS A 58 -1.30 -8.55 -5.27
N TRP A 59 -1.29 -9.41 -6.28
CA TRP A 59 -0.06 -9.72 -6.99
C TRP A 59 0.46 -8.54 -7.81
N ARG A 60 -0.40 -7.81 -8.54
CA ARG A 60 0.01 -6.59 -9.25
C ARG A 60 0.56 -5.52 -8.30
N MET A 61 -0.07 -5.38 -7.13
CA MET A 61 0.41 -4.52 -6.05
C MET A 61 1.78 -4.97 -5.52
N GLN A 62 2.00 -6.27 -5.36
CA GLN A 62 3.31 -6.82 -5.01
C GLN A 62 4.38 -6.42 -6.05
N GLN A 63 4.08 -6.52 -7.35
CA GLN A 63 5.03 -6.14 -8.40
C GLN A 63 5.37 -4.65 -8.28
N LYS A 64 4.38 -3.78 -8.10
CA LYS A 64 4.63 -2.34 -7.88
C LYS A 64 5.53 -2.06 -6.67
N LEU A 65 5.35 -2.78 -5.56
CA LEU A 65 6.21 -2.65 -4.39
C LEU A 65 7.65 -3.10 -4.68
N VAL A 66 7.82 -4.18 -5.45
CA VAL A 66 9.14 -4.62 -5.90
C VAL A 66 9.78 -3.58 -6.81
N GLU A 67 9.04 -3.04 -7.79
CA GLU A 67 9.52 -1.98 -8.68
C GLU A 67 9.97 -0.73 -7.91
N LEU A 68 9.20 -0.30 -6.90
CA LEU A 68 9.59 0.80 -6.02
C LEU A 68 10.86 0.47 -5.23
N ALA A 69 10.97 -0.74 -4.71
CA ALA A 69 12.17 -1.15 -3.97
C ALA A 69 13.41 -1.19 -4.86
N GLU A 70 13.28 -1.71 -6.08
CA GLU A 70 14.35 -1.74 -7.08
C GLU A 70 14.71 -0.34 -7.59
N ALA A 71 13.76 0.59 -7.59
CA ALA A 71 13.99 2.01 -7.86
C ALA A 71 14.73 2.74 -6.71
N GLY A 72 14.98 2.07 -5.58
CA GLY A 72 15.75 2.61 -4.46
C GLY A 72 14.94 3.28 -3.36
N PHE A 73 13.61 3.13 -3.36
CA PHE A 73 12.78 3.61 -2.24
C PHE A 73 13.04 2.76 -0.99
N LEU A 74 13.50 3.40 0.08
CA LEU A 74 13.76 2.78 1.38
C LEU A 74 12.55 3.00 2.30
N GLY A 75 12.14 1.96 3.04
CA GLY A 75 11.04 2.09 4.01
C GLY A 75 9.65 2.07 3.39
N LEU A 76 9.41 1.15 2.45
CA LEU A 76 8.07 0.93 1.90
C LEU A 76 7.11 0.41 2.97
N ALA A 77 5.87 0.87 2.92
CA ALA A 77 4.79 0.38 3.76
C ALA A 77 3.54 0.12 2.91
N VAL A 78 2.72 -0.82 3.36
CA VAL A 78 1.42 -1.11 2.78
C VAL A 78 0.37 -0.74 3.82
N ALA A 79 -0.48 0.22 3.50
CA ALA A 79 -1.58 0.65 4.36
C ALA A 79 -2.87 -0.02 3.89
N ALA A 80 -3.50 -0.79 4.77
CA ALA A 80 -4.80 -1.40 4.53
C ALA A 80 -5.91 -0.34 4.65
N ILE A 81 -6.48 0.03 3.50
CA ILE A 81 -7.54 1.03 3.41
C ILE A 81 -8.90 0.32 3.40
N ARG A 82 -9.68 0.55 4.45
CA ARG A 82 -11.08 0.13 4.52
C ARG A 82 -11.98 1.20 3.90
N VAL A 83 -12.98 0.80 3.11
CA VAL A 83 -13.83 1.72 2.34
C VAL A 83 -14.57 2.70 3.25
N ALA A 84 -15.15 2.21 4.34
CA ALA A 84 -15.96 3.03 5.24
C ALA A 84 -15.15 4.15 5.95
N PRO A 85 -14.06 3.87 6.69
CA PRO A 85 -13.29 4.93 7.34
C PRO A 85 -12.56 5.84 6.35
N PHE A 86 -12.16 5.32 5.19
CA PHE A 86 -11.58 6.17 4.15
C PHE A 86 -12.59 7.13 3.54
N THR A 87 -13.80 6.67 3.23
CA THR A 87 -14.87 7.54 2.71
C THR A 87 -15.26 8.61 3.73
N ALA A 88 -15.30 8.25 5.02
CA ALA A 88 -15.52 9.22 6.09
C ALA A 88 -14.40 10.27 6.15
N TRP A 89 -13.14 9.84 6.11
CA TRP A 89 -11.99 10.74 6.11
C TRP A 89 -11.98 11.66 4.87
N CYS A 90 -12.28 11.14 3.68
CA CYS A 90 -12.42 11.95 2.47
C CYS A 90 -13.50 13.03 2.63
N ALA A 91 -14.65 12.68 3.22
CA ALA A 91 -15.71 13.66 3.48
C ALA A 91 -15.26 14.76 4.45
N GLU A 92 -14.44 14.43 5.46
CA GLU A 92 -13.86 15.40 6.39
C GLU A 92 -12.81 16.32 5.72
N GLN A 93 -12.02 15.79 4.79
CA GLN A 93 -11.00 16.54 4.06
C GLN A 93 -11.56 17.28 2.83
N GLY A 94 -12.81 17.04 2.45
CA GLY A 94 -13.41 17.56 1.21
C GLY A 94 -12.80 16.96 -0.06
N GLN A 95 -12.35 15.70 0.02
CA GLN A 95 -11.74 14.97 -1.07
C GLN A 95 -12.69 13.93 -1.67
N GLU A 96 -12.45 13.55 -2.92
CA GLU A 96 -13.19 12.50 -3.59
C GLU A 96 -12.57 11.13 -3.30
N PRO A 97 -13.32 10.16 -2.72
CA PRO A 97 -12.77 8.85 -2.38
C PRO A 97 -12.40 8.00 -3.61
N ASP A 98 -12.96 8.30 -4.79
CA ASP A 98 -12.56 7.63 -6.04
C ASP A 98 -11.16 8.08 -6.50
N SER A 99 -10.66 9.22 -6.04
CA SER A 99 -9.35 9.74 -6.43
C SER A 99 -8.19 8.86 -5.94
N SER A 100 -7.23 8.61 -6.83
CA SER A 100 -6.00 7.90 -6.48
C SER A 100 -5.10 8.72 -5.54
N ASP A 101 -5.12 10.04 -5.66
CA ASP A 101 -4.36 10.96 -4.81
C ASP A 101 -4.88 10.92 -3.36
N ALA A 102 -6.20 10.97 -3.18
CA ALA A 102 -6.84 10.87 -1.87
C ALA A 102 -6.50 9.55 -1.16
N ARG A 103 -6.43 8.43 -1.91
CA ARG A 103 -6.01 7.13 -1.37
C ARG A 103 -4.54 7.13 -0.96
N ALA A 104 -3.67 7.76 -1.75
CA ALA A 104 -2.25 7.88 -1.41
C ALA A 104 -2.04 8.75 -0.16
N GLU A 105 -2.73 9.89 -0.06
CA GLU A 105 -2.70 10.76 1.12
C GLU A 105 -3.23 10.05 2.37
N TYR A 106 -4.32 9.28 2.25
CA TYR A 106 -4.83 8.50 3.37
C TYR A 106 -3.86 7.42 3.83
N ALA A 107 -3.18 6.74 2.89
CA ALA A 107 -2.13 5.78 3.23
C ALA A 107 -0.97 6.44 3.98
N ALA A 108 -0.53 7.62 3.54
CA ALA A 108 0.50 8.40 4.23
C ALA A 108 0.05 8.84 5.63
N HIS A 109 -1.22 9.24 5.77
CA HIS A 109 -1.82 9.62 7.04
C HIS A 109 -1.86 8.48 8.05
N LEU A 110 -2.24 7.26 7.62
CA LEU A 110 -2.20 6.06 8.46
C LEU A 110 -0.78 5.74 8.92
N THR A 111 0.19 5.83 8.00
CA THR A 111 1.61 5.58 8.33
C THR A 111 2.16 6.60 9.31
N ALA A 112 1.86 7.89 9.13
CA ALA A 112 2.29 8.96 10.02
C ALA A 112 1.73 8.81 11.45
N ARG A 113 0.53 8.22 11.58
CA ARG A 113 -0.10 7.93 12.88
C ARG A 113 0.38 6.64 13.53
N GLY A 114 1.07 5.77 12.78
CA GLY A 114 1.46 4.45 13.26
C GLY A 114 0.26 3.53 13.46
N ASP A 115 -0.76 3.64 12.59
CA ASP A 115 -1.95 2.82 12.65
C ASP A 115 -1.64 1.32 12.45
N HIS A 116 -2.38 0.47 13.14
CA HIS A 116 -2.22 -1.00 13.09
C HIS A 116 -2.52 -1.62 11.71
N ASP A 117 -3.23 -0.89 10.85
CA ASP A 117 -3.50 -1.26 9.46
C ASP A 117 -2.30 -1.01 8.51
N VAL A 118 -1.18 -0.50 9.02
CA VAL A 118 0.04 -0.26 8.24
C VAL A 118 1.07 -1.37 8.48
N ILE A 119 1.50 -2.00 7.39
CA ILE A 119 2.45 -3.10 7.40
C ILE A 119 3.74 -2.66 6.71
N ALA A 120 4.86 -2.72 7.44
CA ALA A 120 6.18 -2.49 6.85
C ALA A 120 6.49 -3.54 5.78
N TRP A 121 6.91 -3.08 4.59
CA TRP A 121 7.24 -3.94 3.47
C TRP A 121 8.75 -3.88 3.16
N PRO A 122 9.41 -5.02 2.89
CA PRO A 122 8.83 -6.36 2.87
C PRO A 122 8.63 -6.90 4.30
N PRO A 123 7.50 -7.58 4.56
CA PRO A 123 7.34 -8.28 5.83
C PRO A 123 8.37 -9.41 5.94
N GLY A 124 8.66 -9.83 7.17
CA GLY A 124 9.59 -10.93 7.42
C GLY A 124 9.14 -12.21 6.69
N ARG A 125 10.08 -13.00 6.14
CA ARG A 125 9.76 -14.19 5.31
C ARG A 125 8.80 -15.19 5.96
N ASN A 126 8.81 -15.31 7.29
CA ASN A 126 7.94 -16.22 8.05
C ASN A 126 6.72 -15.50 8.67
N GLN A 127 6.63 -14.18 8.53
CA GLN A 127 5.48 -13.40 8.97
C GLN A 127 4.29 -13.60 8.03
N GLN A 128 3.13 -13.19 8.53
CA GLN A 128 1.90 -13.15 7.77
C GLN A 128 2.06 -12.29 6.52
N CYS A 129 1.51 -12.75 5.40
CA CYS A 129 1.52 -11.97 4.16
C CYS A 129 0.64 -10.74 4.31
N TRP A 130 1.09 -9.61 3.76
CA TRP A 130 0.38 -8.33 3.83
C TRP A 130 -0.96 -8.34 3.08
N CYS A 131 -1.17 -9.27 2.14
CA CYS A 131 -2.43 -9.41 1.39
C CYS A 131 -3.57 -10.10 2.18
N ASP A 132 -3.38 -10.34 3.48
CA ASP A 132 -4.34 -10.98 4.39
C ASP A 132 -4.76 -12.41 4.02
N SER A 133 -3.99 -13.09 3.17
CA SER A 133 -4.28 -14.47 2.71
C SER A 133 -4.18 -15.58 3.77
N GLY A 134 -3.89 -15.25 5.04
CA GLY A 134 -3.59 -16.23 6.09
C GLY A 134 -2.27 -17.02 5.91
N CYS A 135 -1.54 -16.78 4.81
CA CYS A 135 -0.32 -17.50 4.46
C CYS A 135 0.95 -16.75 4.85
N LYS A 136 2.06 -17.49 5.04
CA LYS A 136 3.39 -16.89 5.25
C LYS A 136 3.84 -16.12 4.02
N TYR A 137 4.46 -14.95 4.19
CA TYR A 137 4.90 -14.08 3.08
C TYR A 137 5.71 -14.84 2.01
N LYS A 138 6.70 -15.64 2.41
CA LYS A 138 7.54 -16.44 1.49
C LYS A 138 6.78 -17.50 0.67
N LYS A 139 5.55 -17.82 1.04
CA LYS A 139 4.68 -18.82 0.39
C LYS A 139 3.51 -18.17 -0.34
N CYS A 140 3.37 -16.85 -0.27
CA CYS A 140 2.30 -16.08 -0.90
C CYS A 140 2.91 -15.03 -1.83
N CYS A 141 2.80 -13.73 -1.54
CA CYS A 141 3.28 -12.67 -2.43
C CYS A 141 4.78 -12.69 -2.71
N ALA A 142 5.63 -13.25 -1.83
CA ALA A 142 7.05 -13.45 -2.10
C ALA A 142 7.39 -14.79 -2.77
N ALA A 143 6.41 -15.64 -3.08
CA ALA A 143 6.64 -16.89 -3.80
C ALA A 143 6.66 -16.65 -5.31
N ALA A 144 7.72 -17.11 -5.98
CA ALA A 144 7.83 -17.07 -7.44
C ALA A 144 6.72 -17.89 -8.14
N SER A 145 6.11 -18.86 -7.45
CA SER A 145 5.11 -19.77 -7.98
C SER A 145 3.66 -19.28 -7.84
N PHE A 146 3.40 -18.11 -7.27
CA PHE A 146 2.04 -17.62 -7.05
C PHE A 146 1.30 -17.25 -8.36
N ILE A 147 2.02 -17.14 -9.48
CA ILE A 147 1.48 -16.77 -10.80
C ILE A 147 0.65 -17.91 -11.43
N ASP A 148 0.78 -19.15 -10.97
CA ASP A 148 0.15 -20.32 -11.62
C ASP A 148 -1.30 -20.58 -11.17
N THR A 149 -1.79 -19.90 -10.13
CA THR A 149 -3.18 -20.08 -9.65
C THR A 149 -4.10 -19.03 -10.25
N GLU A 150 -4.24 -19.08 -11.58
CA GLU A 150 -5.52 -18.72 -12.21
C GLU A 150 -6.58 -19.67 -11.62
N PRO A 151 -7.71 -19.20 -11.09
CA PRO A 151 -8.76 -20.11 -10.67
C PRO A 151 -9.31 -20.75 -11.93
N ALA A 152 -8.82 -21.96 -12.24
CA ALA A 152 -9.45 -22.83 -13.22
C ALA A 152 -10.93 -22.96 -12.84
N SER A 153 -11.78 -22.56 -13.79
CA SER A 153 -13.24 -22.60 -13.72
C SER A 153 -13.80 -23.96 -13.33
#